data_AF-A0A3E1ND12-F1
#
_entry.id   AF-A0A3E1ND12-F1
#
_cell.length_a   1.000
_cell.length_b   1.000
_cell.length_c   1.000
_cell.angle_alpha   90.00
_cell.angle_beta   90.00
_cell.angle_gamma   90.00
#
_symmetry.space_group_name_H-M   'P 1'
#
loop_
_entity.id
_entity.type
_entity.pdbx_description
1 polymer ?
#
loop_
_entity_poly.entity_id
_entity_poly.type
_entity_poly.pdbx_seq_one_letter_code
_entity_poly.pdbx_strand_id
1 'polypeptide(L)'
;MEQYLADYLLKLPKQLASSSSTINPRDEKIRLQLISPDDDQWRFIVDITNNQKKVFKISLHHQEDTMKSGLIRVDFNSSHRNPEEINPFVPAKLLPYAGRTFINEPHIHFHVQGYKDLVWAAPLDGYDGFKVKSIASHEQYCGAIVEFTRYINLNGKFVIQQRLL
;
A
#
# COMPACT_ATOMS: atom_id res chain seq x y z
N MET A 1 -14.50 -8.72 2.46
CA MET A 1 -13.83 -8.57 3.75
C MET A 1 -14.49 -7.44 4.53
N GLU A 2 -14.86 -7.73 5.78
CA GLU A 2 -15.46 -6.76 6.71
C GLU A 2 -14.47 -5.65 7.09
N GLN A 3 -14.97 -4.45 7.37
CA GLN A 3 -14.11 -3.29 7.65
C GLN A 3 -13.26 -3.48 8.90
N TYR A 4 -13.84 -4.02 9.98
CA TYR A 4 -13.11 -4.26 11.23
C TYR A 4 -11.96 -5.25 11.06
N LEU A 5 -12.14 -6.26 10.20
CA LEU A 5 -11.09 -7.24 9.90
C LEU A 5 -9.96 -6.57 9.11
N ALA A 6 -10.29 -5.76 8.10
CA ALA A 6 -9.29 -5.00 7.36
C ALA A 6 -8.44 -4.09 8.26
N ASP A 7 -9.09 -3.39 9.20
CA ASP A 7 -8.43 -2.51 10.16
C ASP A 7 -7.55 -3.28 11.15
N TYR A 8 -7.99 -4.46 11.60
CA TYR A 8 -7.20 -5.38 12.42
C TYR A 8 -5.96 -5.86 11.66
N LEU A 9 -6.14 -6.40 10.46
CA LEU A 9 -5.09 -6.95 9.61
C LEU A 9 -4.04 -5.90 9.21
N LEU A 10 -4.46 -4.65 8.99
CA LEU A 10 -3.53 -3.56 8.69
C LEU A 10 -2.61 -3.27 9.89
N LYS A 11 -3.14 -3.28 11.11
CA LYS A 11 -2.39 -3.01 12.35
C LYS A 11 -1.57 -4.18 12.85
N LEU A 12 -1.95 -5.41 12.49
CA LEU A 12 -1.27 -6.63 12.93
C LEU A 12 0.23 -6.56 12.61
N PRO A 13 1.13 -6.84 13.57
CA PRO A 13 2.56 -6.94 13.29
C PRO A 13 2.83 -7.94 12.16
N LYS A 14 3.77 -7.60 11.29
CA LYS A 14 4.16 -8.45 10.16
C LYS A 14 5.66 -8.64 10.18
N GLN A 15 6.13 -9.74 9.60
CA GLN A 15 7.54 -9.97 9.30
C GLN A 15 7.66 -10.65 7.93
N LEU A 16 8.84 -10.57 7.32
CA LEU A 16 9.12 -11.32 6.10
C LEU A 16 9.00 -12.83 6.39
N ALA A 17 8.35 -13.57 5.50
CA ALA A 17 8.28 -15.03 5.60
C ALA A 17 9.67 -15.68 5.42
N SER A 18 10.56 -15.04 4.65
CA SER A 18 11.96 -15.41 4.51
C SER A 18 12.86 -14.55 5.41
N SER A 19 14.00 -15.11 5.84
CA SER A 19 14.96 -14.45 6.73
C SER A 19 15.57 -13.16 6.16
N SER A 20 15.53 -12.98 4.85
CA SER A 20 15.86 -11.72 4.18
C SER A 20 15.13 -11.59 2.85
N SER A 21 14.98 -10.36 2.39
CA SER A 21 14.56 -10.03 1.03
C SER A 21 15.33 -8.82 0.54
N THR A 22 15.84 -8.93 -0.68
CA THR A 22 16.54 -7.85 -1.36
C THR A 22 15.59 -7.22 -2.37
N ILE A 23 15.42 -5.91 -2.29
CA ILE A 23 14.64 -5.13 -3.25
C ILE A 23 15.63 -4.54 -4.24
N ASN A 24 15.57 -4.97 -5.50
CA ASN A 24 16.28 -4.34 -6.59
C ASN A 24 15.36 -3.30 -7.26
N PRO A 25 15.63 -1.99 -7.15
CA PRO A 25 14.73 -0.97 -7.70
C PRO A 25 14.58 -0.98 -9.23
N ARG A 26 15.42 -1.74 -9.93
CA ARG A 26 15.32 -1.96 -11.39
C ARG A 26 14.25 -2.99 -11.75
N ASP A 27 13.84 -3.82 -10.80
CA ASP A 27 12.82 -4.83 -11.04
C ASP A 27 11.47 -4.16 -11.24
N GLU A 28 10.78 -4.50 -12.33
CA GLU A 28 9.47 -3.91 -12.64
C GLU A 28 8.41 -4.33 -11.62
N LYS A 29 8.60 -5.49 -11.00
CA LYS A 29 7.70 -6.04 -10.00
C LYS A 29 8.48 -6.82 -8.95
N ILE A 30 8.30 -6.43 -7.70
CA ILE A 30 8.81 -7.14 -6.53
C ILE A 30 7.61 -7.60 -5.70
N ARG A 31 7.66 -8.86 -5.25
CA ARG A 31 6.65 -9.44 -4.37
C ARG A 31 7.32 -9.97 -3.11
N LEU A 32 6.86 -9.51 -1.95
CA LEU A 32 7.31 -9.99 -0.64
C LEU A 32 6.15 -10.70 0.05
N GLN A 33 6.41 -11.89 0.58
CA GLN A 33 5.47 -12.62 1.41
C GLN A 33 5.71 -12.26 2.87
N LEU A 34 4.64 -11.90 3.59
CA LEU A 34 4.70 -11.60 5.00
C LEU A 34 3.80 -12.56 5.79
N ILE A 35 4.22 -12.80 7.02
CA ILE A 35 3.46 -13.52 8.05
C ILE A 35 3.31 -12.62 9.26
N SER A 36 2.31 -12.87 10.09
CA SER A 36 2.24 -12.26 11.42
C SER A 36 2.93 -13.17 12.43
N PRO A 37 3.83 -12.64 13.29
CA PRO A 37 4.40 -13.41 14.39
C PRO A 37 3.39 -13.67 15.52
N ASP A 38 2.35 -12.83 15.63
CA ASP A 38 1.38 -12.88 16.73
C ASP A 38 0.14 -13.71 16.38
N ASP A 39 -0.07 -13.98 15.09
CA ASP A 39 -1.25 -14.67 14.57
C ASP A 39 -0.91 -15.36 13.23
N ASP A 40 -0.48 -16.62 13.33
CA ASP A 40 0.11 -17.40 12.24
C ASP A 40 -0.92 -17.89 11.20
N GLN A 41 -2.19 -17.54 11.36
CA GLN A 41 -3.25 -17.86 10.41
C GLN A 41 -3.25 -16.90 9.22
N TRP A 42 -2.75 -15.68 9.40
CA TRP A 42 -2.79 -14.65 8.36
C TRP A 42 -1.55 -14.67 7.47
N ARG A 43 -1.80 -14.58 6.17
CA ARG A 43 -0.77 -14.38 5.14
C ARG A 43 -0.98 -13.05 4.45
N PHE A 44 0.12 -12.39 4.11
CA PHE A 44 0.10 -11.12 3.42
C PHE A 44 1.07 -11.10 2.25
N ILE A 45 0.75 -10.27 1.27
CA ILE A 45 1.62 -9.96 0.15
C ILE A 45 1.84 -8.45 0.10
N VAL A 46 3.11 -8.05 0.05
CA VAL A 46 3.49 -6.72 -0.45
C VAL A 46 3.87 -6.85 -1.92
N ASP A 47 3.16 -6.12 -2.78
CA ASP A 47 3.51 -5.96 -4.18
C ASP A 47 4.03 -4.53 -4.41
N ILE A 48 5.26 -4.43 -4.92
CA ILE A 48 5.88 -3.19 -5.38
C ILE A 48 5.96 -3.28 -6.89
N THR A 49 5.38 -2.31 -7.60
CA THR A 49 5.43 -2.24 -9.06
C THR A 49 6.09 -0.94 -9.47
N ASN A 50 7.14 -1.05 -10.28
CA ASN A 50 7.86 0.07 -10.87
C ASN A 50 7.79 -0.05 -12.39
N ASN A 51 6.81 0.62 -13.01
CA ASN A 51 6.78 0.65 -14.46
C ASN A 51 7.72 1.76 -14.93
N GLN A 52 8.79 1.38 -15.65
CA GLN A 52 9.91 2.22 -16.12
C GLN A 52 9.49 3.52 -16.84
N LYS A 53 8.20 3.70 -17.13
CA LYS A 53 7.64 4.84 -17.86
C LYS A 53 6.72 5.79 -17.10
N LYS A 54 6.45 5.68 -15.78
CA LYS A 54 5.95 6.79 -14.90
C LYS A 54 5.36 6.37 -13.55
N VAL A 55 4.91 5.11 -13.41
CA VAL A 55 3.99 4.72 -12.32
C VAL A 55 4.71 3.84 -11.30
N PHE A 56 4.70 4.29 -10.06
CA PHE A 56 5.20 3.54 -8.91
C PHE A 56 4.05 3.22 -7.96
N LYS A 57 3.90 1.96 -7.60
CA LYS A 57 2.84 1.49 -6.68
C LYS A 57 3.41 0.57 -5.63
N ILE A 58 2.97 0.73 -4.39
CA ILE A 58 3.22 -0.21 -3.32
C ILE A 58 1.88 -0.59 -2.71
N SER A 59 1.62 -1.89 -2.55
CA SER A 59 0.35 -2.36 -2.01
C SER A 59 0.53 -3.53 -1.06
N LEU A 60 -0.32 -3.57 -0.04
CA LEU A 60 -0.44 -4.67 0.89
C LEU A 60 -1.78 -5.34 0.67
N HIS A 61 -1.74 -6.65 0.63
CA HIS A 61 -2.90 -7.49 0.48
C HIS A 61 -2.88 -8.57 1.54
N HIS A 62 -4.05 -8.89 2.05
CA HIS A 62 -4.27 -10.16 2.74
C HIS A 62 -4.52 -11.24 1.68
N GLN A 63 -3.91 -12.41 1.89
CA GLN A 63 -4.10 -13.59 1.07
C GLN A 63 -4.79 -14.69 1.87
N GLU A 64 -5.91 -15.18 1.34
CA GLU A 64 -6.65 -16.34 1.81
C GLU A 64 -6.84 -17.28 0.60
N ASP A 65 -6.19 -18.44 0.63
CA ASP A 65 -6.12 -19.38 -0.51
C ASP A 65 -5.71 -18.70 -1.83
N THR A 66 -6.62 -18.71 -2.82
CA THR A 66 -6.46 -18.08 -4.13
C THR A 66 -6.99 -16.64 -4.17
N MET A 67 -7.70 -16.21 -3.12
CA MET A 67 -8.26 -14.87 -3.02
C MET A 67 -7.25 -13.90 -2.42
N LYS A 68 -7.26 -12.69 -3.00
CA LYS A 68 -6.36 -11.60 -2.63
C LYS A 68 -7.21 -10.36 -2.37
N SER A 69 -7.23 -9.91 -1.12
CA SER A 69 -7.97 -8.73 -0.69
C SER A 69 -6.99 -7.61 -0.37
N GLY A 70 -7.14 -6.46 -1.02
CA GLY A 70 -6.31 -5.29 -0.78
C GLY A 70 -6.64 -4.64 0.56
N LEU A 71 -5.61 -4.29 1.32
CA LEU A 71 -5.75 -3.57 2.59
C LEU A 71 -5.45 -2.08 2.42
N ILE A 72 -4.32 -1.80 1.76
CA ILE A 72 -3.83 -0.45 1.51
C ILE A 72 -2.97 -0.46 0.25
N ARG A 73 -3.00 0.62 -0.53
CA ARG A 73 -2.09 0.82 -1.67
C ARG A 73 -1.72 2.29 -1.79
N VAL A 74 -0.47 2.59 -2.06
CA VAL A 74 0.00 3.93 -2.41
C VAL A 74 0.35 3.94 -3.89
N ASP A 75 -0.25 4.87 -4.61
CA ASP A 75 -0.03 5.10 -6.03
C ASP A 75 0.68 6.44 -6.22
N PHE A 76 1.79 6.43 -6.95
CA PHE A 76 2.48 7.63 -7.42
C PHE A 76 2.31 7.75 -8.94
N ASN A 77 1.89 8.93 -9.40
CA ASN A 77 1.64 9.26 -10.81
C ASN A 77 0.58 8.38 -11.49
N SER A 78 -0.50 8.05 -10.79
CA SER A 78 -1.66 7.33 -11.37
C SER A 78 -2.89 8.23 -11.33
N SER A 79 -3.84 7.98 -12.23
CA SER A 79 -5.18 8.58 -12.14
C SER A 79 -6.18 7.61 -11.53
N HIS A 80 -7.18 8.14 -10.85
CA HIS A 80 -8.22 7.37 -10.17
C HIS A 80 -9.46 8.24 -9.94
N ARG A 81 -10.64 7.65 -9.80
CA ARG A 81 -11.86 8.35 -9.40
C ARG A 81 -12.52 7.59 -8.27
N ASN A 82 -12.75 8.27 -7.15
CA ASN A 82 -13.49 7.70 -6.04
C ASN A 82 -14.97 7.50 -6.42
N PRO A 83 -15.66 6.53 -5.80
CA PRO A 83 -17.11 6.43 -5.87
C PRO A 83 -17.79 7.71 -5.37
N GLU A 84 -18.95 8.04 -5.95
CA GLU A 84 -19.80 9.15 -5.50
C GLU A 84 -20.69 8.74 -4.32
N GLU A 85 -21.23 7.52 -4.37
CA GLU A 85 -22.08 6.97 -3.32
C GLU A 85 -21.23 6.62 -2.09
N ILE A 86 -21.67 7.12 -0.92
CA ILE A 86 -21.04 6.87 0.38
C ILE A 86 -21.89 5.84 1.14
N ASN A 87 -21.26 4.80 1.65
CA ASN A 87 -21.88 3.83 2.54
C ASN A 87 -21.41 4.03 4.00
N PRO A 88 -22.02 3.35 4.98
CA PRO A 88 -21.67 3.51 6.40
C PRO A 88 -20.24 3.11 6.79
N PHE A 89 -19.52 2.39 5.92
CA PHE A 89 -18.16 1.91 6.19
C PHE A 89 -17.08 2.85 5.66
N VAL A 90 -17.43 3.88 4.89
CA VAL A 90 -16.47 4.87 4.41
C VAL A 90 -15.90 5.64 5.62
N PRO A 91 -14.58 5.57 5.87
CA PRO A 91 -13.98 6.29 6.99
C PRO A 91 -14.16 7.80 6.86
N ALA A 92 -14.35 8.51 7.98
CA ALA A 92 -14.56 9.95 8.01
C ALA A 92 -13.50 10.74 7.20
N LYS A 93 -12.24 10.29 7.23
CA LYS A 93 -11.12 10.88 6.49
C LYS A 93 -11.27 10.82 4.96
N LEU A 94 -12.15 9.98 4.42
CA LEU A 94 -12.37 9.80 2.99
C LEU A 94 -13.62 10.52 2.48
N LEU A 95 -14.55 10.90 3.38
CA LEU A 95 -15.80 11.57 3.02
C LEU A 95 -15.58 12.85 2.18
N PRO A 96 -14.58 13.72 2.45
CA PRO A 96 -14.34 14.91 1.64
C PRO A 96 -13.92 14.61 0.19
N TYR A 97 -13.57 13.36 -0.12
CA TYR A 97 -13.07 12.95 -1.42
C TYR A 97 -14.08 12.10 -2.21
N ALA A 98 -15.33 11.98 -1.77
CA ALA A 98 -16.37 11.30 -2.55
C ALA A 98 -16.49 11.92 -3.95
N GLY A 99 -16.51 11.07 -4.99
CA GLY A 99 -16.56 11.48 -6.40
C GLY A 99 -15.31 12.18 -6.95
N ARG A 100 -14.29 12.45 -6.12
CA ARG A 100 -13.07 13.14 -6.53
C ARG A 100 -12.32 12.35 -7.59
N THR A 101 -11.83 13.08 -8.60
CA THR A 101 -10.93 12.56 -9.62
C THR A 101 -9.50 12.98 -9.30
N PHE A 102 -8.62 12.00 -9.17
CA PHE A 102 -7.17 12.13 -9.06
C PHE A 102 -6.57 12.02 -10.46
N ILE A 103 -5.78 13.02 -10.88
CA ILE A 103 -5.18 13.07 -12.23
C ILE A 103 -3.67 13.09 -12.10
N ASN A 104 -3.03 11.94 -12.34
CA ASN A 104 -1.57 11.77 -12.23
C ASN A 104 -0.97 12.28 -10.90
N GLU A 105 -1.77 12.34 -9.84
CA GLU A 105 -1.32 12.83 -8.53
C GLU A 105 -1.08 11.65 -7.57
N PRO A 106 -0.14 11.76 -6.62
CA PRO A 106 0.08 10.73 -5.60
C PRO A 106 -1.08 10.61 -4.60
N HIS A 107 -1.57 9.39 -4.39
CA HIS A 107 -2.72 9.12 -3.53
C HIS A 107 -2.63 7.74 -2.88
N ILE A 108 -3.32 7.58 -1.75
CA ILE A 108 -3.36 6.35 -0.96
C ILE A 108 -4.78 5.79 -0.96
N HIS A 109 -4.89 4.52 -1.35
CA HIS A 109 -6.11 3.72 -1.39
C HIS A 109 -6.29 2.92 -0.11
N PHE A 110 -7.54 2.76 0.31
CA PHE A 110 -7.95 2.01 1.48
C PHE A 110 -8.99 0.96 1.12
N HIS A 111 -8.99 -0.14 1.86
CA HIS A 111 -10.13 -1.03 1.90
C HIS A 111 -11.35 -0.30 2.47
N VAL A 112 -12.48 -0.41 1.78
CA VAL A 112 -13.79 0.01 2.28
C VAL A 112 -14.79 -1.10 2.00
N GLN A 113 -15.38 -1.65 3.06
CA GLN A 113 -16.38 -2.70 2.97
C GLN A 113 -17.54 -2.30 2.03
N GLY A 114 -18.00 -3.25 1.23
CA GLY A 114 -19.10 -3.04 0.28
C GLY A 114 -18.69 -2.42 -1.05
N TYR A 115 -17.41 -2.03 -1.23
CA TYR A 115 -16.89 -1.55 -2.50
C TYR A 115 -15.95 -2.55 -3.16
N LYS A 116 -15.66 -2.29 -4.45
CA LYS A 116 -14.55 -2.93 -5.16
C LYS A 116 -13.23 -2.65 -4.44
N ASP A 117 -12.35 -3.64 -4.48
CA ASP A 117 -11.04 -3.61 -3.85
C ASP A 117 -10.24 -2.33 -4.15
N LEU A 118 -9.80 -1.64 -3.08
CA LEU A 118 -8.95 -0.45 -3.13
C LEU A 118 -9.42 0.61 -4.15
N VAL A 119 -10.71 0.94 -4.13
CA VAL A 119 -11.34 1.96 -4.99
C VAL A 119 -11.55 3.30 -4.26
N TRP A 120 -11.28 3.38 -2.96
CA TRP A 120 -11.41 4.61 -2.19
C TRP A 120 -10.04 5.14 -1.84
N ALA A 121 -9.77 6.39 -2.20
CA ALA A 121 -8.49 7.03 -2.00
C ALA A 121 -8.57 8.41 -1.35
N ALA A 122 -7.46 8.81 -0.73
CA ALA A 122 -7.17 10.18 -0.32
C ALA A 122 -5.90 10.67 -1.01
N PRO A 123 -5.77 11.97 -1.30
CA PRO A 123 -4.50 12.51 -1.79
C PRO A 123 -3.40 12.28 -0.74
N LEU A 124 -2.17 12.04 -1.18
CA LEU A 124 -1.05 12.08 -0.25
C LEU A 124 -0.79 13.50 0.24
N ASP A 125 -1.06 14.51 -0.59
CA ASP A 125 -0.97 15.90 -0.17
C ASP A 125 -1.97 16.19 0.97
N GLY A 126 -1.47 16.80 2.05
CA GLY A 126 -2.24 17.01 3.29
C GLY A 126 -2.53 15.76 4.13
N TYR A 127 -2.08 14.56 3.75
CA TYR A 127 -2.25 13.33 4.55
C TYR A 127 -1.05 13.04 5.47
N ASP A 128 -1.15 13.36 6.76
CA ASP A 128 -0.02 13.24 7.70
C ASP A 128 0.46 11.79 7.94
N GLY A 129 -0.37 10.79 7.63
CA GLY A 129 -0.03 9.38 7.85
C GLY A 129 1.12 8.86 6.99
N PHE A 130 1.46 9.55 5.89
CA PHE A 130 2.47 9.13 4.92
C PHE A 130 3.27 10.33 4.40
N LYS A 131 4.52 10.49 4.84
CA LYS A 131 5.42 11.61 4.62
C LYS A 131 5.91 11.75 3.18
N VAL A 132 6.20 10.68 2.46
CA VAL A 132 6.71 10.78 1.07
C VAL A 132 5.56 11.13 0.12
N LYS A 133 5.58 12.35 -0.41
CA LYS A 133 4.48 12.90 -1.23
C LYS A 133 4.69 12.78 -2.73
N SER A 134 5.90 12.53 -3.19
CA SER A 134 6.25 12.43 -4.61
C SER A 134 7.51 11.58 -4.80
N ILE A 135 7.74 11.12 -6.04
CA ILE A 135 8.90 10.31 -6.42
C ILE A 135 9.59 10.98 -7.61
N ALA A 136 10.57 11.81 -7.30
CA ALA A 136 11.46 12.48 -8.26
C ALA A 136 12.91 11.98 -8.14
N SER A 137 13.25 11.24 -7.07
CA SER A 137 14.59 10.71 -6.84
C SER A 137 14.57 9.26 -6.34
N HIS A 138 15.73 8.61 -6.42
CA HIS A 138 15.94 7.28 -5.84
C HIS A 138 15.78 7.28 -4.31
N GLU A 139 16.20 8.35 -3.63
CA GLU A 139 16.03 8.50 -2.20
C GLU A 139 14.54 8.51 -1.80
N GLN A 140 13.71 9.25 -2.54
CA GLN A 140 12.27 9.29 -2.31
C GLN A 140 11.61 7.93 -2.61
N TYR A 141 12.06 7.23 -3.64
CA TYR A 141 11.64 5.85 -3.91
C TYR A 141 11.91 4.93 -2.72
N CYS A 142 13.16 4.92 -2.24
CA CYS A 142 13.55 4.10 -1.08
C CYS A 142 12.78 4.52 0.17
N GLY A 143 12.64 5.83 0.39
CA GLY A 143 11.88 6.41 1.50
C GLY A 143 10.41 6.00 1.49
N ALA A 144 9.77 5.97 0.32
CA ALA A 144 8.38 5.54 0.19
C ALA A 144 8.19 4.06 0.55
N ILE A 145 9.14 3.19 0.18
CA ILE A 145 9.12 1.78 0.59
C ILE A 145 9.27 1.67 2.11
N VAL A 146 10.30 2.31 2.67
CA VAL A 146 10.54 2.30 4.12
C VAL A 146 9.31 2.81 4.88
N GLU A 147 8.74 3.92 4.44
CA GLU A 147 7.54 4.46 5.06
C GLU A 147 6.32 3.55 4.93
N PHE A 148 6.11 2.95 3.75
CA PHE A 148 5.04 1.98 3.57
C PHE A 148 5.19 0.82 4.55
N THR A 149 6.41 0.31 4.74
CA THR A 149 6.67 -0.79 5.68
C THR A 149 6.39 -0.40 7.14
N ARG A 150 6.72 0.84 7.54
CA ARG A 150 6.30 1.40 8.84
C ARG A 150 4.77 1.47 8.96
N TYR A 151 4.10 1.94 7.91
CA TYR A 151 2.65 2.12 7.90
C TYR A 151 1.89 0.80 8.07
N ILE A 152 2.41 -0.29 7.51
CA ILE A 152 1.77 -1.63 7.59
C ILE A 152 2.23 -2.47 8.80
N ASN A 153 2.99 -1.86 9.73
CA ASN A 153 3.56 -2.51 10.89
C ASN A 153 4.47 -3.72 10.56
N LEU A 154 5.36 -3.56 9.56
CA LEU A 154 6.35 -4.57 9.23
C LEU A 154 7.56 -4.46 10.17
N ASN A 155 7.68 -5.45 11.05
CA ASN A 155 8.82 -5.71 11.91
C ASN A 155 9.83 -6.58 11.14
N GLY A 156 10.78 -5.95 10.48
CA GLY A 156 11.80 -6.66 9.73
C GLY A 156 12.70 -5.73 8.94
N LYS A 157 13.88 -6.21 8.60
CA LYS A 157 14.82 -5.49 7.72
C LYS A 157 14.78 -6.14 6.35
N PHE A 158 14.57 -5.33 5.32
CA PHE A 158 14.85 -5.69 3.93
C PHE A 158 16.00 -4.81 3.45
N VAL A 159 16.77 -5.32 2.49
CA VAL A 159 17.88 -4.58 1.91
C VAL A 159 17.40 -4.00 0.58
N ILE A 160 17.31 -2.67 0.48
CA ILE A 160 17.14 -2.03 -0.82
C ILE A 160 18.53 -1.92 -1.44
N GLN A 161 18.74 -2.52 -2.61
CA GLN A 161 19.99 -2.39 -3.33
C GLN A 161 20.21 -0.92 -3.68
N GLN A 162 21.32 -0.37 -3.19
CA GLN A 162 21.80 0.92 -3.63
C GLN A 162 22.17 0.81 -5.12
N ARG A 163 21.90 1.87 -5.89
CA ARG A 163 22.49 1.99 -7.23
C ARG A 163 24.01 1.88 -7.10
N LEU A 164 24.58 0.78 -7.59
CA LEU A 164 25.95 0.82 -8.09
C LEU A 164 25.91 1.74 -9.31
N LEU A 165 26.67 2.84 -9.22
CA LEU A 165 26.88 3.81 -10.29
C LEU A 165 27.43 3.13 -11.54
#